data_AF-A0A420I953-F1
#
_entry.id   AF-A0A420I953-F1
#
_cell.length_a   1.000
_cell.length_b   1.000
_cell.length_c   1.000
_cell.angle_alpha   90.00
_cell.angle_beta   90.00
_cell.angle_gamma   90.00
#
_symmetry.space_group_name_H-M   'P 1'
#
loop_
_entity.id
_entity.type
_entity.pdbx_description
1 polymer ?
#
loop_
_entity_poly.entity_id
_entity_poly.type
_entity_poly.pdbx_seq_one_letter_code
_entity_poly.pdbx_strand_id
1 'polypeptide(L)' 'MVLASKASGLTYNKYLSLAAQAVRRCLKDDKRIIAEKRGEMNLRFATWKDGRQGKVMNIAEASAAENSHEASP' A
#
# COMPACT_ATOMS: atom_id res chain seq x y z
N MET A 1 -25.18 7.24 -1.20
CA MET A 1 -24.40 6.18 -0.52
C MET A 1 -22.92 6.39 -0.89
N VAL A 2 -22.11 6.83 0.06
CA VAL A 2 -20.66 7.04 -0.17
C VAL A 2 -19.93 5.73 0.17
N LEU A 3 -18.97 5.34 -0.66
CA LEU A 3 -18.14 4.16 -0.41
C LEU A 3 -17.40 4.36 0.93
N ALA A 4 -17.47 3.39 1.85
CA ALA A 4 -16.92 3.51 3.20
C ALA A 4 -15.42 3.88 3.22
N SER A 5 -14.65 3.50 2.19
CA SER A 5 -13.24 3.89 2.05
C SER A 5 -13.03 5.40 1.86
N LYS A 6 -13.96 6.08 1.18
CA LYS A 6 -13.92 7.55 1.03
C LYS A 6 -14.24 8.25 2.35
N ALA A 7 -15.05 7.63 3.21
CA ALA A 7 -15.34 8.14 4.55
C ALA A 7 -14.15 7.95 5.51
N SER A 8 -13.34 6.91 5.31
CA SER A 8 -12.16 6.60 6.12
C SER A 8 -10.86 7.28 5.62
N GLY A 9 -10.95 8.29 4.76
CA GLY A 9 -9.78 8.98 4.20
C GLY A 9 -8.93 8.15 3.22
N LEU A 10 -9.34 6.92 2.89
CA LEU A 10 -8.57 6.06 2.00
C LEU A 10 -8.77 6.46 0.54
N THR A 11 -7.67 6.55 -0.20
CA THR A 11 -7.73 6.70 -1.66
C THR A 11 -8.31 5.43 -2.30
N TYR A 12 -8.97 5.59 -3.45
CA TYR A 12 -9.58 4.47 -4.17
C TYR A 12 -8.54 3.39 -4.52
N ASN A 13 -7.33 3.79 -4.90
CA ASN A 13 -6.23 2.88 -5.22
C ASN A 13 -5.80 2.04 -4.01
N LYS A 14 -5.80 2.64 -2.80
CA LYS A 14 -5.49 1.92 -1.55
C LYS A 14 -6.57 0.89 -1.22
N TYR A 15 -7.84 1.28 -1.34
CA TYR A 15 -8.97 0.37 -1.15
C TYR A 15 -8.90 -0.86 -2.07
N LEU A 16 -8.68 -0.64 -3.38
CA LEU A 16 -8.61 -1.73 -4.35
C LEU A 16 -7.42 -2.67 -4.06
N SER A 17 -6.29 -2.12 -3.64
CA SER A 17 -5.09 -2.90 -3.30
C SER A 17 -5.33 -3.81 -2.09
N LEU A 18 -6.01 -3.30 -1.04
CA LEU A 18 -6.38 -4.07 0.15
C LEU A 18 -7.41 -5.16 -0.15
N ALA A 19 -8.45 -4.83 -0.93
CA ALA A 19 -9.44 -5.80 -1.35
C ALA A 19 -8.80 -6.94 -2.17
N ALA A 20 -7.91 -6.59 -3.10
CA ALA A 20 -7.16 -7.59 -3.86
C ALA A 20 -6.25 -8.45 -2.98
N GLN A 21 -5.63 -7.89 -1.94
CA GLN A 21 -4.81 -8.66 -0.99
C GLN A 21 -5.66 -9.66 -0.20
N ALA A 22 -6.85 -9.27 0.27
CA ALA A 22 -7.78 -10.17 0.94
C ALA A 22 -8.19 -11.32 0.02
N VAL A 23 -8.56 -11.03 -1.22
CA VAL A 23 -8.97 -12.05 -2.20
C VAL A 23 -7.84 -13.05 -2.48
N ARG A 24 -6.59 -12.61 -2.63
CA ARG A 24 -5.44 -13.50 -2.88
C ARG A 24 -5.25 -14.56 -1.79
N ARG A 25 -5.51 -14.19 -0.53
CA ARG A 25 -5.40 -15.12 0.61
C ARG A 25 -6.50 -16.18 0.63
N CYS A 26 -7.59 -15.97 -0.08
CA CYS A 26 -8.70 -16.92 -0.17
C CYS A 26 -8.53 -17.95 -1.31
N LEU A 27 -7.50 -17.83 -2.15
CA LEU A 27 -7.27 -18.77 -3.25
C LEU A 27 -6.60 -20.07 -2.77
N LYS A 28 -6.86 -21.17 -3.49
CA LYS A 28 -6.16 -22.45 -3.32
C LYS A 28 -4.65 -22.30 -3.59
N ASP A 29 -3.84 -23.13 -2.93
CA ASP A 29 -2.37 -22.99 -2.91
C ASP A 29 -1.72 -22.86 -4.29
N ASP A 30 -2.12 -23.67 -5.26
CA ASP A 30 -1.57 -23.64 -6.63
C ASP A 30 -1.66 -22.26 -7.28
N LYS A 31 -2.79 -21.57 -7.09
CA LYS A 31 -3.05 -20.25 -7.66
C LYS A 31 -2.61 -19.13 -6.74
N ARG A 32 -2.54 -19.40 -5.43
CA ARG A 32 -2.10 -18.46 -4.40
C ARG A 32 -0.66 -18.04 -4.62
N ILE A 33 0.25 -18.97 -4.89
CA ILE A 33 1.68 -18.67 -5.09
C ILE A 33 1.90 -17.68 -6.25
N ILE A 34 1.20 -17.88 -7.37
CA ILE A 34 1.30 -16.99 -8.54
C ILE A 34 0.67 -15.62 -8.23
N ALA A 35 -0.42 -15.60 -7.46
CA ALA A 35 -1.13 -14.39 -7.13
C ALA A 35 -0.41 -13.54 -6.06
N GLU A 36 0.26 -14.17 -5.09
CA GLU A 36 1.05 -13.52 -4.03
C GLU A 36 2.26 -12.78 -4.60
N LYS A 37 2.96 -13.35 -5.59
CA LYS A 37 4.07 -12.68 -6.28
C LYS A 37 3.68 -11.34 -6.90
N ARG A 38 2.41 -11.14 -7.28
CA ARG A 38 1.92 -9.86 -7.83
C ARG A 38 1.70 -8.79 -6.76
N GLY A 39 1.66 -9.18 -5.49
CA GLY A 39 1.51 -8.26 -4.37
C GLY A 39 2.82 -7.70 -3.86
N GLU A 40 3.97 -8.27 -4.25
CA GLU A 40 5.28 -7.78 -3.86
C GLU A 40 5.62 -6.49 -4.59
N MET A 41 5.77 -5.40 -3.84
CA MET A 41 6.07 -4.08 -4.37
C MET A 41 7.34 -3.53 -3.72
N ASN A 42 8.49 -3.76 -4.36
CA ASN A 42 9.81 -3.29 -3.91
C ASN A 42 10.22 -1.99 -4.61
N LEU A 43 9.34 -0.98 -4.58
CA LEU A 43 9.66 0.32 -5.15
C LEU A 43 10.41 1.18 -4.12
N ARG A 44 11.37 1.97 -4.60
CA ARG A 44 12.08 2.99 -3.83
C ARG A 44 11.76 4.34 -4.43
N PHE A 45 11.44 5.31 -3.59
CA PHE A 45 11.13 6.68 -4.02
C PHE A 45 12.05 7.66 -3.30
N ALA A 46 12.34 8.77 -3.96
CA ALA A 46 13.05 9.89 -3.36
C ALA A 46 12.24 11.15 -3.66
N THR A 47 11.79 11.83 -2.61
CA THR A 47 11.10 13.11 -2.77
C THR A 47 12.11 14.18 -3.18
N TRP A 48 11.88 14.81 -4.32
CA TRP A 48 12.66 15.96 -4.77
C TRP A 48 12.01 17.23 -4.25
N LYS A 49 12.80 18.09 -3.62
CA LYS A 49 12.36 19.42 -3.19
C LYS A 49 13.47 20.42 -3.48
N ASP A 50 13.11 21.56 -4.06
CA ASP A 50 14.03 22.66 -4.36
C ASP A 50 15.29 22.24 -5.15
N GLY A 51 15.11 21.31 -6.11
CA GLY A 51 16.19 20.84 -6.99
C GLY A 51 17.21 19.90 -6.32
N ARG A 52 16.99 19.47 -5.07
CA ARG A 52 17.82 18.47 -4.40
C ARG A 52 17.04 17.18 -4.19
N GLN A 53 17.69 16.05 -4.49
CA GLN A 53 17.15 14.73 -4.21
C GLN A 53 17.13 14.49 -2.69
N GLY A 54 15.94 14.26 -2.14
CA GLY A 54 15.76 13.84 -0.76
C GLY A 54 16.19 12.39 -0.51
N LYS A 55 15.98 11.91 0.72
CA LYS A 55 16.35 10.54 1.11
C LYS A 55 15.59 9.51 0.28
N VAL A 56 16.31 8.53 -0.26
CA VAL A 56 15.72 7.37 -0.95
C VAL A 56 15.10 6.45 0.10
N MET A 57 13.78 6.38 0.13
CA MET A 57 13.01 5.53 1.04
C MET A 57 12.39 4.36 0.26
N ASN A 58 12.28 3.21 0.90
CA ASN A 58 11.49 2.11 0.34
C ASN A 58 9.99 2.39 0.56
N ILE A 59 9.14 2.14 -0.43
CA ILE A 59 7.68 2.32 -0.32
C ILE A 59 7.09 1.46 0.81
N ALA A 60 7.64 0.26 1.05
CA ALA A 60 7.20 -0.61 2.14
C ALA A 60 7.47 0.02 3.52
N GLU A 61 8.65 0.62 3.71
CA GLU A 61 9.04 1.29 4.96
C GLU A 61 8.24 2.58 5.18
N ALA A 62 8.03 3.36 4.12
CA ALA A 62 7.24 4.58 4.19
C ALA A 62 5.76 4.30 4.51
N SER A 63 5.18 3.25 3.90
CA SER A 63 3.80 2.85 4.18
C SER A 63 3.62 2.37 5.63
N ALA A 64 4.63 1.71 6.21
CA ALA A 64 4.60 1.26 7.60
C ALA A 64 4.70 2.43 8.59
N ALA A 65 5.53 3.43 8.28
CA ALA A 65 5.66 4.64 9.08
C ALA A 65 4.37 5.48 9.08
N GLU A 66 3.71 5.61 7.94
CA GLU A 66 2.45 6.36 7.80
C GLU A 66 1.31 5.75 8.62
N ASN A 67 1.13 4.41 8.58
CA ASN A 67 0.14 3.70 9.41
C ASN A 67 0.39 3.86 10.93
N SER A 68 1.63 4.15 11.35
CA SER A 68 1.97 4.35 12.77
C SER A 68 1.74 5.79 13.25
N HIS A 69 1.77 6.77 12.34
CA HIS A 69 1.53 8.18 12.67
C HIS A 69 0.04 8.47 12.88
N GLU A 70 -0.85 7.77 12.16
CA GLU A 70 -2.30 7.92 12.26
C GLU A 70 -2.91 7.20 13.48
N ALA A 71 -2.11 6.40 14.20
CA ALA A 71 -2.51 5.70 15.42
C ALA A 71 -2.19 6.45 16.72
N SER A 72 -1.64 7.67 16.64
CA SER A 72 -1.56 8.59 17.79
C SER A 72 -2.73 9.58 17.75
N PRO A 73 -3.42 9.79 18.89
CA PRO A 73 -4.66 10.56 18.97
C PRO A 73 -4.47 12.05 18.64
#